data_AF-A0A455UGF2-F1
#
_entry.id   AF-A0A455UGF2-F1
#
_cell.length_a   1.000
_cell.length_b   1.000
_cell.length_c   1.000
_cell.angle_alpha   90.00
_cell.angle_beta   90.00
_cell.angle_gamma   90.00
#
_symmetry.space_group_name_H-M   'P 1'
#
loop_
_entity.id
_entity.type
_entity.pdbx_description
1 polymer ?
#
loop_
_entity_poly.entity_id
_entity_poly.type
_entity_poly.pdbx_seq_one_letter_code
_entity_poly.pdbx_strand_id
1 'polypeptide(L)'
;MHDEIKVGNLLLISAPKNHFPLKPAKRTYLLAGGIGITPLLCMAERLARTDADFELHYCARSAERMAFRERINTSSFADRAHFYLDDDNASPTLDLEKLLSEPEADAQVYVCGPSGFINAVLSTGKQCGWPADQLHTEYFAGAETASEDDGSFEVRIASSGAAFTVPADKTVYQVLAENGIDIMVSCEQGSMRHLPNPCARRRTRPPGFIPG
;
A
#
# COMPACT_ATOMS: atom_id res chain seq x y z
N MET A 1 17.60 -0.74 11.58
CA MET A 1 16.70 -1.62 12.37
C MET A 1 17.31 -3.00 12.58
N HIS A 2 17.60 -3.75 11.52
CA HIS A 2 18.07 -5.14 11.62
C HIS A 2 19.46 -5.30 12.27
N ASP A 3 20.34 -4.30 12.15
CA ASP A 3 21.74 -4.43 12.63
C ASP A 3 22.00 -3.79 14.00
N GLU A 4 21.17 -2.82 14.41
CA GLU A 4 21.47 -1.92 15.53
C GLU A 4 20.51 -2.06 16.72
N ILE A 5 19.30 -2.61 16.51
CA ILE A 5 18.30 -2.74 17.57
C ILE A 5 18.53 -4.03 18.35
N LYS A 6 18.60 -3.91 19.68
CA LYS A 6 18.74 -5.02 20.62
C LYS A 6 17.58 -5.08 21.60
N VAL A 7 17.32 -6.29 22.12
CA VAL A 7 16.35 -6.48 23.21
C VAL A 7 16.71 -5.58 24.39
N GLY A 8 15.72 -4.82 24.88
CA GLY A 8 15.89 -3.83 25.94
C GLY A 8 16.11 -2.39 25.46
N ASN A 9 16.26 -2.14 24.16
CA ASN A 9 16.26 -0.78 23.63
C ASN A 9 14.87 -0.14 23.76
N LEU A 10 14.84 1.14 24.12
CA LEU A 10 13.63 1.95 24.09
C LEU A 10 13.49 2.58 22.71
N LEU A 11 12.33 2.37 22.08
CA LEU A 11 11.98 2.95 20.79
C LEU A 11 10.82 3.91 20.98
N LEU A 12 10.95 5.10 20.38
CA LEU A 12 9.82 6.02 20.29
C LEU A 12 8.96 5.61 19.10
N ILE A 13 7.67 5.41 19.34
CA ILE A 13 6.68 5.10 18.31
C ILE A 13 5.60 6.18 18.29
N SER A 14 5.04 6.42 17.11
CA SER A 14 3.86 7.28 16.97
C SER A 14 2.59 6.52 17.36
N ALA A 15 1.47 7.25 17.46
CA ALA A 15 0.16 6.62 17.58
C ALA A 15 -0.18 5.84 16.28
N PRO A 16 -0.86 4.68 16.38
CA PRO A 16 -1.21 3.89 15.21
C PRO A 16 -2.16 4.68 14.30
N LYS A 17 -1.90 4.65 12.99
CA LYS A 17 -2.77 5.18 11.95
C LYS A 17 -3.26 4.02 11.09
N ASN A 18 -4.55 4.00 10.79
CA ASN A 18 -5.14 2.97 9.94
C ASN A 18 -5.65 3.59 8.63
N HIS A 19 -4.89 3.36 7.56
CA HIS A 19 -5.27 3.76 6.19
C HIS A 19 -5.88 2.62 5.38
N PHE A 20 -6.05 1.44 6.00
CA PHE A 20 -6.56 0.24 5.38
C PHE A 20 -7.64 -0.41 6.27
N PRO A 21 -8.76 0.30 6.51
CA PRO A 21 -9.81 -0.19 7.40
C PRO A 21 -10.59 -1.34 6.78
N LEU A 22 -10.89 -2.35 7.59
CA LEU A 22 -11.79 -3.44 7.25
C LEU A 22 -13.25 -2.94 7.28
N LYS A 23 -13.92 -2.98 6.13
CA LYS A 23 -15.33 -2.63 5.98
C LYS A 23 -16.21 -3.85 6.29
N PRO A 24 -17.40 -3.66 6.88
CA PRO A 24 -18.40 -4.72 6.95
C PRO A 24 -18.79 -5.20 5.55
N ALA A 25 -18.96 -6.51 5.41
CA ALA A 25 -19.30 -7.18 4.15
C ALA A 25 -19.97 -8.52 4.47
N LYS A 26 -20.72 -9.07 3.53
CA LYS A 26 -21.17 -10.47 3.61
C LYS A 26 -20.02 -11.44 3.42
N ARG A 27 -19.09 -11.14 2.51
CA ARG A 27 -17.93 -11.97 2.18
C ARG A 27 -16.69 -11.10 2.01
N THR A 28 -15.54 -11.54 2.51
CA THR A 28 -14.27 -10.82 2.32
C THR A 28 -13.20 -11.71 1.71
N TYR A 29 -12.53 -11.24 0.66
CA TYR A 29 -11.36 -11.89 0.08
C TYR A 29 -10.11 -11.13 0.52
N LEU A 30 -9.17 -11.82 1.17
CA LEU A 30 -7.90 -11.25 1.61
C LEU A 30 -6.77 -11.85 0.75
N LEU A 31 -6.11 -11.04 -0.08
CA LEU A 31 -5.04 -11.46 -0.99
C LEU A 31 -3.70 -10.89 -0.52
N ALA A 32 -2.86 -11.73 0.08
CA ALA A 32 -1.56 -11.37 0.60
C ALA A 32 -0.43 -11.81 -0.33
N GLY A 33 0.54 -10.92 -0.56
CA GLY A 33 1.82 -11.23 -1.20
C GLY A 33 3.00 -10.95 -0.27
N GLY A 34 3.79 -11.96 0.06
CA GLY A 34 4.99 -11.82 0.89
C GLY A 34 4.70 -11.17 2.26
N ILE A 35 5.36 -10.06 2.59
CA ILE A 35 5.15 -9.35 3.87
C ILE A 35 3.80 -8.63 3.96
N GLY A 36 3.10 -8.51 2.81
CA GLY A 36 1.72 -8.02 2.71
C GLY A 36 0.71 -8.78 3.58
N ILE A 37 1.09 -9.97 4.07
CA ILE A 37 0.31 -10.73 5.06
C ILE A 37 0.07 -9.98 6.36
N THR A 38 0.94 -9.04 6.75
CA THR A 38 0.89 -8.44 8.09
C THR A 38 -0.43 -7.71 8.39
N PRO A 39 -0.91 -6.75 7.56
CA PRO A 39 -2.22 -6.14 7.77
C PRO A 39 -3.37 -7.14 7.56
N LEU A 40 -3.24 -8.05 6.59
CA LEU A 40 -4.32 -8.98 6.23
C LEU A 40 -4.53 -10.09 7.28
N LEU A 41 -3.48 -10.49 8.00
CA LEU A 41 -3.58 -11.43 9.11
C LEU A 41 -4.41 -10.83 10.25
N CYS A 42 -4.21 -9.54 10.56
CA CYS A 42 -5.03 -8.83 11.54
C CYS A 42 -6.52 -8.78 11.12
N MET A 43 -6.79 -8.61 9.82
CA MET A 43 -8.16 -8.66 9.28
C MET A 43 -8.76 -10.06 9.38
N ALA A 44 -8.02 -11.10 8.99
CA ALA A 44 -8.45 -12.50 9.08
C ALA A 44 -8.79 -12.88 10.53
N GLU A 45 -7.93 -12.52 11.49
CA GLU A 45 -8.18 -12.76 12.91
C GLU A 45 -9.43 -12.02 13.42
N ARG A 46 -9.68 -10.80 12.94
CA ARG A 46 -10.88 -10.04 13.28
C ARG A 46 -12.14 -10.71 12.71
N LEU A 47 -12.12 -11.07 11.43
CA LEU A 47 -13.24 -11.72 10.75
C LEU A 47 -13.58 -13.08 11.38
N ALA A 48 -12.56 -13.88 11.70
CA ALA A 48 -12.72 -15.16 12.38
C ALA A 48 -13.36 -15.00 13.77
N ARG A 49 -12.96 -13.98 14.54
CA ARG A 49 -13.55 -13.68 15.86
C ARG A 49 -15.01 -13.23 15.80
N THR A 50 -15.41 -12.62 14.68
CA THR A 50 -16.80 -12.16 14.46
C THR A 50 -17.63 -13.16 13.67
N ASP A 51 -17.09 -14.35 13.40
CA ASP A 51 -17.73 -15.38 12.54
C ASP A 51 -18.19 -14.84 11.18
N ALA A 52 -17.43 -13.88 10.65
CA ALA A 52 -17.68 -13.31 9.33
C ALA A 52 -17.16 -14.26 8.25
N ASP A 53 -17.78 -14.21 7.08
CA ASP A 53 -17.40 -15.06 5.97
C ASP A 53 -16.22 -14.47 5.18
N PHE A 54 -15.16 -15.26 4.99
CA PHE A 54 -13.95 -14.80 4.32
C PHE A 54 -13.05 -15.93 3.84
N GLU A 55 -12.16 -15.59 2.89
CA GLU A 55 -11.02 -16.41 2.48
C GLU A 55 -9.73 -15.59 2.53
N LEU A 56 -8.63 -16.25 2.93
CA LEU A 56 -7.28 -15.72 2.91
C LEU A 56 -6.46 -16.46 1.85
N HIS A 57 -6.01 -15.76 0.82
CA HIS A 57 -5.11 -16.26 -0.21
C HIS A 57 -3.73 -15.65 0.00
N TYR A 58 -2.74 -16.47 0.35
CA TYR A 58 -1.40 -16.00 0.68
C TYR A 58 -0.35 -16.57 -0.26
N CYS A 59 0.17 -15.70 -1.13
CA CYS A 59 1.26 -15.99 -2.05
C CYS A 59 2.62 -15.61 -1.44
N ALA A 60 3.60 -16.49 -1.57
CA ALA A 60 4.99 -16.18 -1.28
C ALA A 60 5.92 -16.90 -2.28
N ARG A 61 7.17 -16.43 -2.39
CA ARG A 61 8.12 -17.07 -3.29
C ARG A 61 8.43 -18.51 -2.89
N SER A 62 8.70 -18.73 -1.60
CA SER A 62 9.10 -20.02 -1.01
C SER A 62 8.49 -20.16 0.39
N ALA A 63 8.45 -21.39 0.92
CA ALA A 63 7.89 -21.66 2.25
C ALA A 63 8.64 -20.91 3.37
N GLU A 64 9.95 -20.75 3.27
CA GLU A 64 10.79 -20.04 4.25
C GLU A 64 10.51 -18.53 4.25
N ARG A 65 10.01 -18.00 3.14
CA ARG A 65 9.63 -16.58 2.99
C ARG A 65 8.17 -16.31 3.35
N MET A 66 7.43 -17.33 3.76
CA MET A 66 6.03 -17.24 4.14
C MET A 66 5.90 -16.97 5.64
N ALA A 67 5.97 -15.70 6.01
CA ALA A 67 5.85 -15.27 7.40
C ALA A 67 4.50 -15.71 8.01
N PHE A 68 4.52 -16.07 9.29
CA PHE A 68 3.32 -16.47 10.05
C PHE A 68 2.59 -17.73 9.57
N ARG A 69 3.18 -18.54 8.67
CA ARG A 69 2.56 -19.78 8.16
C ARG A 69 2.07 -20.72 9.28
N GLU A 70 2.90 -20.97 10.29
CA GLU A 70 2.53 -21.83 11.42
C GLU A 70 1.38 -21.22 12.25
N ARG A 71 1.42 -19.90 12.50
CA ARG A 71 0.35 -19.18 13.21
C ARG A 71 -0.98 -19.27 12.47
N ILE A 72 -0.97 -19.18 11.13
CA ILE A 72 -2.18 -19.32 10.31
C ILE A 72 -2.68 -20.77 10.37
N ASN A 73 -1.81 -21.76 10.19
CA ASN A 73 -2.18 -23.18 10.22
C ASN A 73 -2.73 -23.66 11.57
N THR A 74 -2.38 -23.00 12.67
CA THR A 74 -2.86 -23.32 14.03
C THR A 74 -4.03 -22.44 14.48
N SER A 75 -4.50 -21.54 13.61
CA SER A 75 -5.60 -20.62 13.93
C SER A 75 -6.98 -21.25 13.75
N SER A 76 -8.02 -20.58 14.26
CA SER A 76 -9.43 -20.96 14.06
C SER A 76 -9.96 -20.72 12.64
N PHE A 77 -9.13 -20.23 11.73
CA PHE A 77 -9.49 -19.98 10.33
C PHE A 77 -8.53 -20.68 9.36
N ALA A 78 -7.76 -21.67 9.82
CA ALA A 78 -6.82 -22.41 8.99
C ALA A 78 -7.49 -23.06 7.77
N ASP A 79 -8.76 -23.46 7.90
CA ASP A 79 -9.60 -24.01 6.85
C ASP A 79 -10.01 -22.99 5.76
N ARG A 80 -9.93 -21.70 6.09
CA ARG A 80 -10.20 -20.56 5.19
C ARG A 80 -8.94 -19.94 4.61
N ALA A 81 -7.77 -20.53 4.89
CA ALA A 81 -6.47 -20.04 4.43
C ALA A 81 -5.90 -20.94 3.31
N HIS A 82 -5.50 -20.32 2.22
CA HIS A 82 -4.94 -20.95 1.04
C HIS A 82 -3.54 -20.39 0.78
N PHE A 83 -2.57 -21.28 0.60
CA PHE A 83 -1.16 -20.92 0.40
C PHE A 83 -0.72 -21.24 -1.02
N TYR A 84 0.05 -20.32 -1.61
CA TYR A 84 0.57 -20.42 -2.96
C TYR A 84 2.07 -20.11 -2.93
N LEU A 85 2.89 -21.03 -3.44
CA LEU A 85 4.35 -20.92 -3.50
C LEU A 85 4.82 -20.86 -4.95
N ASP A 86 5.49 -19.78 -5.34
CA ASP A 86 5.90 -19.56 -6.73
C ASP A 86 7.03 -20.51 -7.18
N ASP A 87 7.91 -20.95 -6.27
CA ASP A 87 9.05 -21.82 -6.58
C ASP A 87 8.78 -23.32 -6.37
N ASP A 88 7.56 -23.68 -5.99
CA ASP A 88 7.13 -25.07 -5.83
C ASP A 88 6.12 -25.45 -6.93
N ASN A 89 6.57 -26.22 -7.91
CA ASN A 89 5.72 -26.71 -9.00
C ASN A 89 4.58 -27.64 -8.53
N ALA A 90 4.65 -28.16 -7.30
CA ALA A 90 3.57 -28.94 -6.71
C ALA A 90 2.54 -28.06 -5.98
N SER A 91 2.87 -26.78 -5.71
CA SER A 91 1.92 -25.82 -5.16
C SER A 91 0.84 -25.50 -6.18
N PRO A 92 -0.43 -25.33 -5.75
CA PRO A 92 -1.42 -24.73 -6.62
C PRO A 92 -0.98 -23.31 -7.02
N THR A 93 -1.40 -22.88 -8.21
CA THR A 93 -1.32 -21.49 -8.65
C THR A 93 -2.59 -20.76 -8.26
N LEU A 94 -2.46 -19.50 -7.80
CA LEU A 94 -3.61 -18.64 -7.56
C LEU A 94 -4.21 -18.21 -8.91
N ASP A 95 -5.39 -18.73 -9.23
CA ASP A 95 -6.18 -18.33 -10.39
C ASP A 95 -7.07 -17.14 -10.02
N LEU A 96 -6.59 -15.93 -10.31
CA LEU A 96 -7.31 -14.69 -9.99
C LEU A 96 -8.60 -14.54 -10.81
N GLU A 97 -8.62 -14.99 -12.06
CA GLU A 97 -9.80 -14.89 -12.92
C GLU A 97 -10.92 -15.77 -12.37
N LYS A 98 -10.58 -16.99 -11.95
CA LYS A 98 -11.54 -17.89 -11.31
C LYS A 98 -11.98 -17.39 -9.94
N LEU A 99 -11.07 -16.84 -9.13
CA LEU A 99 -11.41 -16.35 -7.80
C LEU A 99 -12.33 -15.12 -7.85
N LEU A 100 -12.13 -14.24 -8.83
CA LEU A 100 -12.82 -12.95 -8.92
C LEU A 100 -13.90 -12.92 -10.00
N SER A 101 -14.23 -14.06 -10.63
CA SER A 101 -15.12 -14.15 -11.80
C SER A 101 -16.54 -13.63 -11.55
N GLU A 102 -17.02 -13.73 -10.32
CA GLU A 102 -18.38 -13.38 -9.93
C GLU A 102 -18.37 -12.29 -8.85
N PRO A 103 -18.43 -11.00 -9.22
CA PRO A 103 -18.56 -9.93 -8.26
C PRO A 103 -19.86 -10.03 -7.47
N GLU A 104 -19.76 -10.10 -6.15
CA GLU A 104 -20.90 -10.06 -5.25
C GLU A 104 -21.16 -8.63 -4.76
N ALA A 105 -22.42 -8.21 -4.75
CA ALA A 105 -22.80 -6.83 -4.39
C ALA A 105 -22.38 -6.41 -2.97
N ASP A 106 -22.12 -7.36 -2.08
CA ASP A 106 -21.75 -7.13 -0.67
C ASP A 106 -20.46 -7.89 -0.30
N ALA A 107 -19.58 -8.10 -1.27
CA ALA A 107 -18.23 -8.61 -1.02
C ALA A 107 -17.19 -7.50 -1.06
N GLN A 108 -16.07 -7.74 -0.37
CA GLN A 108 -14.92 -6.83 -0.36
C GLN A 108 -13.66 -7.62 -0.68
N VAL A 109 -12.77 -7.03 -1.49
CA VAL A 109 -11.46 -7.59 -1.84
C VAL A 109 -10.40 -6.68 -1.25
N TYR A 110 -9.53 -7.24 -0.42
CA TYR A 110 -8.38 -6.57 0.16
C TYR A 110 -7.11 -7.19 -0.38
N VAL A 111 -6.23 -6.39 -0.97
CA VAL A 111 -4.94 -6.85 -1.48
C VAL A 111 -3.79 -6.07 -0.86
N CYS A 112 -2.74 -6.79 -0.47
CA CYS A 112 -1.51 -6.16 0.00
C CYS A 112 -0.31 -7.04 -0.36
N GLY A 113 0.72 -6.45 -0.99
CA GLY A 113 1.89 -7.19 -1.45
C GLY A 113 2.76 -6.38 -2.43
N PRO A 114 3.64 -7.04 -3.20
CA PRO A 114 4.43 -6.37 -4.24
C PRO A 114 3.54 -5.69 -5.29
N SER A 115 4.01 -4.59 -5.88
CA SER A 115 3.23 -3.79 -6.85
C SER A 115 2.68 -4.62 -8.01
N GLY A 116 3.46 -5.57 -8.53
CA GLY A 116 3.02 -6.48 -9.59
C GLY A 116 1.82 -7.34 -9.16
N PHE A 117 1.83 -7.86 -7.93
CA PHE A 117 0.73 -8.64 -7.37
C PHE A 117 -0.51 -7.79 -7.15
N ILE A 118 -0.36 -6.62 -6.53
CA ILE A 118 -1.48 -5.67 -6.34
C ILE A 118 -2.11 -5.31 -7.69
N ASN A 119 -1.29 -4.96 -8.68
CA ASN A 119 -1.78 -4.55 -10.00
C ASN A 119 -2.50 -5.69 -10.72
N ALA A 120 -2.02 -6.94 -10.59
CA ALA A 120 -2.70 -8.10 -11.13
C ALA A 120 -4.11 -8.26 -10.53
N VAL A 121 -4.22 -8.29 -9.19
CA VAL A 121 -5.51 -8.42 -8.48
C VAL A 121 -6.47 -7.29 -8.86
N LEU A 122 -6.02 -6.02 -8.83
CA LEU A 122 -6.86 -4.88 -9.15
C LEU A 122 -7.29 -4.86 -10.63
N SER A 123 -6.43 -5.29 -11.54
CA SER A 123 -6.76 -5.34 -12.97
C SER A 123 -7.75 -6.45 -13.26
N THR A 124 -7.54 -7.65 -12.71
CA THR A 124 -8.47 -8.78 -12.84
C THR A 124 -9.82 -8.45 -12.22
N GLY A 125 -9.86 -7.90 -11.00
CA GLY A 125 -11.13 -7.48 -10.37
C GLY A 125 -11.90 -6.49 -11.24
N LYS A 126 -11.23 -5.48 -11.82
CA LYS A 126 -11.87 -4.55 -12.75
C LYS A 126 -12.40 -5.24 -14.02
N GLN A 127 -11.64 -6.17 -14.59
CA GLN A 127 -12.04 -6.91 -15.79
C GLN A 127 -13.26 -7.80 -15.52
N CYS A 128 -13.34 -8.39 -14.33
CA CYS A 128 -14.49 -9.19 -13.88
C CYS A 128 -15.70 -8.33 -13.46
N GLY A 129 -15.56 -6.99 -13.37
CA GLY A 129 -16.66 -6.07 -13.10
C GLY A 129 -16.81 -5.65 -11.64
N TRP A 130 -15.80 -5.84 -10.79
CA TRP A 130 -15.82 -5.38 -9.40
C TRP A 130 -15.87 -3.84 -9.30
N PRO A 131 -16.82 -3.28 -8.53
CA PRO A 131 -16.84 -1.87 -8.16
C PRO A 131 -15.54 -1.41 -7.48
N ALA A 132 -15.10 -0.19 -7.80
CA ALA A 132 -13.85 0.35 -7.26
C ALA A 132 -13.85 0.51 -5.72
N ASP A 133 -15.02 0.65 -5.11
CA ASP A 133 -15.19 0.81 -3.66
C ASP A 133 -15.21 -0.53 -2.89
N GLN A 134 -15.22 -1.65 -3.61
CA GLN A 134 -15.04 -3.01 -3.10
C GLN A 134 -13.59 -3.52 -3.22
N LEU A 135 -12.74 -2.83 -3.99
CA LEU A 135 -11.33 -3.18 -4.17
C LEU A 135 -10.42 -2.28 -3.32
N HIS A 136 -9.85 -2.84 -2.25
CA HIS A 136 -9.00 -2.12 -1.30
C HIS A 136 -7.55 -2.57 -1.44
N THR A 137 -6.63 -1.62 -1.38
CA THR A 137 -5.19 -1.90 -1.46
C THR A 137 -4.38 -1.08 -0.47
N GLU A 138 -3.30 -1.67 0.05
CA GLU A 138 -2.24 -0.99 0.79
C GLU A 138 -0.87 -1.35 0.19
N TYR A 139 -0.05 -0.33 -0.04
CA TYR A 139 1.30 -0.48 -0.57
C TYR A 139 2.32 -0.40 0.58
N PHE A 140 3.18 -1.42 0.71
CA PHE A 140 4.21 -1.49 1.77
C PHE A 140 5.43 -0.61 1.48
N ALA A 141 5.83 -0.51 0.22
CA ALA A 141 6.77 0.50 -0.25
C ALA A 141 5.95 1.58 -0.94
N GLY A 142 6.34 2.85 -0.81
CA GLY A 142 5.79 3.89 -1.67
C GLY A 142 5.80 3.41 -3.12
N ALA A 143 4.70 3.58 -3.85
CA ALA A 143 4.74 3.35 -5.28
C ALA A 143 5.91 4.21 -5.82
N GLU A 144 6.91 3.58 -6.43
CA GLU A 144 7.96 4.30 -7.12
C GLU A 144 7.30 5.15 -8.20
N THR A 145 7.10 6.42 -7.91
CA THR A 145 6.82 7.40 -8.95
C THR A 145 8.14 7.57 -9.66
N ALA A 146 8.37 6.80 -10.72
CA ALA A 146 9.31 7.20 -11.75
C ALA A 146 8.75 8.50 -12.35
N SER A 147 9.13 9.64 -11.76
CA SER A 147 9.01 10.91 -12.44
C SER A 147 10.10 10.93 -13.51
N GLU A 148 9.72 10.94 -14.78
CA GLU A 148 10.62 11.19 -15.92
C GLU A 148 11.27 12.60 -15.91
N ASP A 149 11.16 13.32 -14.79
CA ASP A 149 11.69 14.66 -14.56
C ASP A 149 12.54 14.63 -13.28
N ASP A 150 13.74 14.04 -13.35
CA ASP A 150 14.84 14.25 -12.39
C ASP A 150 15.41 15.68 -12.52
N GLY A 151 14.52 16.67 -12.62
CA GLY A 151 14.84 18.08 -12.73
C GLY A 151 14.59 18.80 -11.40
N SER A 152 15.30 19.90 -11.17
CA SER A 152 15.02 20.76 -10.02
C SER A 152 13.64 21.42 -10.17
N PHE A 153 12.83 21.44 -9.12
CA PHE A 153 11.52 22.11 -9.13
C PHE A 153 11.37 23.09 -7.95
N GLU A 154 10.55 24.14 -8.09
CA GLU A 154 10.31 25.12 -7.03
C GLU A 154 9.08 24.73 -6.20
N VAL A 155 9.24 24.67 -4.87
CA VAL A 155 8.15 24.49 -3.90
C VAL A 155 7.88 25.82 -3.22
N ARG A 156 6.62 26.29 -3.28
CA ARG A 156 6.19 27.51 -2.60
C ARG A 156 5.28 27.18 -1.43
N ILE A 157 5.61 27.73 -0.27
CA ILE A 157 4.79 27.61 0.93
C ILE A 157 3.59 28.54 0.79
N ALA A 158 2.38 27.97 0.81
CA ALA A 158 1.16 28.73 0.62
C ALA A 158 0.90 29.76 1.72
N SER A 159 1.31 29.48 2.97
CA SER A 159 1.08 30.37 4.12
C SER A 159 2.04 31.56 4.20
N SER A 160 3.30 31.39 3.81
CA SER A 160 4.34 32.44 3.89
C SER A 160 4.73 33.04 2.54
N GLY A 161 4.36 32.40 1.43
CA GLY A 161 4.80 32.76 0.09
C GLY A 161 6.26 32.45 -0.21
N ALA A 162 7.02 31.92 0.75
CA ALA A 162 8.42 31.55 0.58
C ALA A 162 8.57 30.43 -0.45
N ALA A 163 9.57 30.55 -1.32
CA ALA A 163 9.83 29.61 -2.40
C ALA A 163 11.22 28.97 -2.24
N PHE A 164 11.29 27.65 -2.42
CA PHE A 164 12.50 26.87 -2.26
C PHE A 164 12.72 25.99 -3.49
N THR A 165 13.93 26.02 -4.03
CA THR A 165 14.32 25.14 -5.12
C THR A 165 14.71 23.79 -4.55
N VAL A 166 14.02 22.73 -5.00
CA VAL A 166 14.30 21.35 -4.67
C VAL A 166 15.15 20.76 -5.79
N PRO A 167 16.45 20.51 -5.58
CA PRO A 167 17.29 19.85 -6.57
C PRO A 167 16.89 18.37 -6.69
N ALA A 168 17.24 17.73 -7.81
CA ALA A 168 16.83 16.37 -8.13
C ALA A 168 17.31 15.31 -7.11
N ASP A 169 18.38 15.60 -6.39
CA ASP A 169 18.99 14.74 -5.38
C ASP A 169 18.42 14.95 -3.97
N LYS A 170 17.47 15.87 -3.78
CA LYS A 170 16.87 16.15 -2.47
C LYS A 170 15.36 16.00 -2.49
N THR A 171 14.81 15.54 -1.37
CA THR A 171 13.38 15.57 -1.13
C THR A 171 12.91 16.98 -0.76
N VAL A 172 11.64 17.28 -1.02
CA VAL A 172 10.98 18.51 -0.57
C VAL A 172 11.17 18.73 0.93
N TYR A 173 11.10 17.66 1.73
CA TYR A 173 11.30 17.72 3.17
C TYR A 173 12.70 18.18 3.55
N GLN A 174 13.75 17.58 2.98
CA GLN A 174 15.14 17.94 3.28
C GLN A 174 15.39 19.43 3.03
N VAL A 175 14.90 19.96 1.91
CA VAL A 175 15.06 21.37 1.56
C VAL A 175 14.31 22.29 2.52
N LEU A 176 13.10 21.92 2.94
CA LEU A 176 12.31 22.72 3.87
C LEU A 176 12.89 22.66 5.30
N ALA A 177 13.36 21.50 5.74
CA ALA A 177 14.03 21.32 7.02
C ALA A 177 15.34 22.12 7.11
N GLU A 178 16.18 22.10 6.06
CA GLU A 178 17.39 22.92 5.95
C GLU A 178 17.12 24.43 6.05
N ASN A 179 15.91 24.86 5.67
CA ASN A 179 15.48 26.25 5.73
C ASN A 179 14.66 26.57 7.00
N GLY A 180 14.72 25.72 8.02
CA GLY A 180 14.10 25.94 9.33
C GLY A 180 12.57 25.83 9.32
N ILE A 181 11.99 25.19 8.29
CA ILE A 181 10.55 24.96 8.17
C ILE A 181 10.27 23.52 8.59
N ASP A 182 9.73 23.38 9.78
CA ASP A 182 9.33 22.09 10.32
C ASP A 182 7.98 21.65 9.70
N ILE A 183 8.01 20.53 8.99
CA ILE A 183 6.83 19.89 8.41
C ILE A 183 6.77 18.50 9.00
N MET A 184 5.67 18.17 9.67
CA MET A 184 5.44 16.82 10.16
C MET A 184 5.27 15.86 8.98
N VAL A 185 6.30 15.10 8.65
CA VAL A 185 6.26 14.04 7.65
C VAL A 185 6.06 12.70 8.35
N SER A 186 5.02 11.97 7.95
CA SER A 186 4.63 10.70 8.60
C SER A 186 5.20 9.46 7.91
N CYS A 187 5.77 9.58 6.71
CA CYS A 187 6.39 8.50 5.96
C CYS A 187 7.43 9.10 4.99
N GLU A 188 8.68 8.67 5.07
CA GLU A 188 9.76 9.09 4.16
C GLU A 188 9.67 8.44 2.77
N GLN A 189 8.58 7.69 2.48
CA GLN A 189 8.41 6.94 1.23
C GLN A 189 7.17 7.33 0.41
N GLY A 190 6.79 8.61 0.38
CA GLY A 190 6.00 9.16 -0.73
C GLY A 190 4.58 8.58 -0.98
N SER A 191 3.92 7.97 0.01
CA SER A 191 2.55 7.47 -0.14
C SER A 191 1.50 8.50 0.32
N MET A 192 1.28 9.56 -0.47
CA MET A 192 0.09 10.41 -0.30
C MET A 192 -0.71 10.51 -1.59
N ARG A 193 -1.90 9.89 -1.62
CA ARG A 193 -3.01 10.40 -2.42
C ARG A 193 -3.41 11.75 -1.82
N HIS A 194 -3.20 12.81 -2.59
CA HIS A 194 -3.58 14.17 -2.25
C HIS A 194 -5.08 14.22 -1.90
N LEU A 195 -5.43 14.65 -0.67
CA LEU A 195 -6.78 15.13 -0.39
C LEU A 195 -6.98 16.45 -1.16
N PRO A 196 -8.13 16.67 -1.81
CA PRO A 196 -8.37 17.90 -2.55
C PRO A 196 -8.55 19.06 -1.55
N ASN A 197 -7.51 19.86 -1.37
CA ASN A 197 -7.64 21.19 -0.80
C ASN A 197 -7.88 22.17 -1.97
N PRO A 198 -8.88 23.06 -1.94
CA PRO A 198 -9.36 23.79 -3.12
C PRO A 198 -8.44 24.91 -3.65
N CYS A 199 -7.13 24.87 -3.39
CA CYS A 199 -6.27 26.06 -3.45
C CYS A 199 -5.14 26.06 -4.48
N ALA A 200 -5.06 25.12 -5.42
CA ALA A 200 -3.98 25.12 -6.42
C ALA A 200 -4.49 25.32 -7.85
N ARG A 201 -4.32 26.53 -8.40
CA ARG A 201 -4.33 26.75 -9.86
C ARG A 201 -2.91 26.55 -10.41
N ARG A 202 -2.71 25.50 -11.19
CA ARG A 202 -1.55 25.40 -12.11
C ARG A 202 -1.68 26.49 -13.17
N ARG A 203 -0.68 27.37 -13.29
CA ARG A 203 -0.43 28.13 -14.53
C ARG A 203 0.83 27.59 -15.17
N THR A 204 0.69 26.96 -16.32
CA THR A 204 1.80 26.66 -17.23
C THR A 204 2.21 27.95 -17.95
N ARG A 205 3.50 28.27 -17.98
CA ARG A 205 4.04 29.36 -18.82
C ARG A 205 4.05 28.88 -20.28
N PRO A 206 3.60 29.70 -21.26
CA PRO A 206 3.87 29.41 -22.66
C PRO A 206 5.33 29.76 -23.02
N PRO A 207 5.94 29.08 -23.99
CA PRO A 207 7.35 29.27 -24.33
C PRO A 207 7.56 30.47 -25.26
N GLY A 208 8.61 31.25 -24.98
CA GLY A 208 9.39 32.00 -25.97
C GLY A 208 8.88 33.40 -26.36
N PHE A 209 9.57 34.44 -25.86
CA PHE A 209 9.71 35.70 -26.58
C PHE A 209 11.16 36.18 -26.43
N ILE A 210 11.85 36.31 -27.57
CA ILE A 210 13.24 36.78 -27.71
C ILE A 210 13.20 38.33 -27.73
N PRO A 211 14.13 39.04 -27.07
CA PRO A 211 14.10 40.49 -27.02
C PRO A 211 14.62 41.12 -28.32
N GLY A 212 13.92 42.16 -28.78
CA GLY A 212 14.39 43.21 -29.67
C GLY A 212 14.03 44.56 -29.06
#